data_AF-A0A2V9P6G7-F1
#
_entry.id   AF-A0A2V9P6G7-F1
#
_cell.length_a   1.000
_cell.length_b   1.000
_cell.length_c   1.000
_cell.angle_alpha   90.00
_cell.angle_beta   90.00
_cell.angle_gamma   90.00
#
_symmetry.space_group_name_H-M   'P 1'
#
loop_
_entity.id
_entity.type
_entity.pdbx_description
1 polymer ?
#
loop_
_entity_poly.entity_id
_entity_poly.type
_entity_poly.pdbx_seq_one_letter_code
_entity_poly.pdbx_strand_id
1 'polypeptide(L)'
;LENIFGRPPGKLTRDLDFGFVLSDWKQFENLKATLISTGRFNADRAIQRVLYQHSGGISVGVDLIPFGGVQDGSLISWPPHNDFVMNVAGFRDALESAIHVQVDTDLVIPVASLPGLVILKLFAWADRKHEKRDAPDILKILTDYADAGNEDRLYADELPILEAAEFDVPIAGARLLGKDARHIASQETSASIAKMLAD
;
A
#
# COMPACT_ATOMS: atom_id res chain seq x y z
N LEU A 1 0.01 11.23 -4.49
CA LEU A 1 0.91 12.03 -5.35
C LEU A 1 0.50 13.51 -5.38
N GLU A 2 -0.77 13.84 -5.52
CA GLU A 2 -1.25 15.24 -5.51
C GLU A 2 -0.98 15.99 -4.21
N ASN A 3 -1.50 15.50 -3.08
CA ASN A 3 -1.40 16.19 -1.78
C ASN A 3 0.00 16.23 -1.16
N ILE A 4 0.94 15.44 -1.69
CA ILE A 4 2.31 15.33 -1.13
C ILE A 4 3.36 15.83 -2.13
N PHE A 5 3.15 15.61 -3.43
CA PHE A 5 4.13 15.87 -4.49
C PHE A 5 3.58 16.76 -5.62
N GLY A 6 2.40 17.39 -5.44
CA GLY A 6 1.86 18.39 -6.37
C GLY A 6 1.48 17.86 -7.77
N ARG A 7 1.27 16.55 -7.93
CA ARG A 7 0.97 15.94 -9.24
C ARG A 7 -0.52 15.88 -9.55
N PRO A 8 -0.93 16.06 -10.82
CA PRO A 8 -2.33 15.96 -11.21
C PRO A 8 -2.91 14.58 -10.85
N PRO A 9 -4.20 14.52 -10.45
CA PRO A 9 -4.83 13.27 -10.05
C PRO A 9 -4.74 12.25 -11.18
N GLY A 10 -4.32 11.03 -10.82
CA GLY A 10 -4.28 9.91 -11.74
C GLY A 10 -5.68 9.42 -12.10
N LYS A 11 -5.75 8.21 -12.66
CA LYS A 11 -7.00 7.50 -12.97
C LYS A 11 -7.95 7.57 -11.78
N LEU A 12 -9.23 7.89 -12.02
CA LEU A 12 -10.26 7.85 -11.00
C LEU A 12 -10.33 6.44 -10.39
N THR A 13 -9.81 6.28 -9.17
CA THR A 13 -9.96 5.05 -8.38
C THR A 13 -11.34 5.07 -7.75
N ARG A 14 -12.05 3.93 -7.82
CA ARG A 14 -13.38 3.76 -7.21
C ARG A 14 -13.30 2.94 -5.93
N ASP A 15 -12.08 2.75 -5.44
CA ASP A 15 -11.70 1.90 -4.34
C ASP A 15 -10.72 2.65 -3.40
N LEU A 16 -10.82 2.36 -2.11
CA LEU A 16 -9.91 2.85 -1.08
C LEU A 16 -9.46 1.67 -0.24
N ASP A 17 -8.16 1.47 -0.12
CA ASP A 17 -7.57 0.42 0.71
C ASP A 17 -7.14 0.98 2.07
N PHE A 18 -7.68 0.40 3.15
CA PHE A 18 -7.30 0.73 4.53
C PHE A 18 -6.71 -0.50 5.23
N GLY A 19 -5.40 -0.44 5.48
CA GLY A 19 -4.71 -1.38 6.36
C GLY A 19 -4.82 -0.93 7.83
N PHE A 20 -5.22 -1.81 8.75
CA PHE A 20 -5.28 -1.47 10.17
C PHE A 20 -4.96 -2.66 11.08
N VAL A 21 -4.39 -2.35 12.24
CA VAL A 21 -4.00 -3.35 13.23
C VAL A 21 -5.21 -3.76 14.06
N LEU A 22 -5.50 -5.05 14.11
CA LEU A 22 -6.51 -5.65 14.97
C LEU A 22 -5.90 -6.67 15.92
N SER A 23 -6.52 -6.85 17.07
CA SER A 23 -6.19 -7.94 18.00
C SER A 23 -6.91 -9.24 17.65
N ASP A 24 -8.14 -9.15 17.12
CA ASP A 24 -8.99 -10.30 16.81
C ASP A 24 -10.07 -9.95 15.76
N TRP A 25 -10.75 -10.98 15.24
CA TRP A 25 -11.81 -10.82 14.24
C TRP A 25 -13.09 -10.18 14.78
N LYS A 26 -13.35 -10.20 16.09
CA LYS A 26 -14.51 -9.53 16.68
C LYS A 26 -14.38 -8.01 16.55
N GLN A 27 -13.16 -7.47 16.64
CA GLN A 27 -12.92 -6.06 16.34
C GLN A 27 -13.22 -5.71 14.88
N PHE A 28 -12.89 -6.60 13.94
CA PHE A 28 -13.22 -6.41 12.52
C PHE A 28 -14.73 -6.33 12.29
N GLU A 29 -15.47 -7.30 12.83
CA GLU A 29 -16.93 -7.34 12.75
C GLU A 29 -17.58 -6.09 13.35
N ASN A 30 -17.12 -5.67 14.53
CA ASN A 30 -17.60 -4.46 15.20
C ASN A 30 -17.32 -3.19 14.39
N LEU A 31 -16.13 -3.06 13.80
CA LEU A 31 -15.80 -1.92 12.93
C LEU A 31 -16.74 -1.87 11.72
N LYS A 32 -16.90 -2.99 11.03
CA LYS A 32 -17.77 -3.09 9.84
C LYS A 32 -19.22 -2.76 10.19
N ALA A 33 -19.74 -3.33 11.29
CA ALA A 33 -21.08 -3.04 11.79
C ALA A 33 -21.26 -1.57 12.17
N THR A 34 -20.27 -0.97 12.82
CA THR A 34 -20.29 0.45 13.22
C THR A 34 -20.34 1.35 12.00
N LEU A 35 -19.50 1.12 10.98
CA LEU A 35 -19.52 1.87 9.72
C LEU A 35 -20.89 1.80 9.05
N ILE A 36 -21.46 0.60 8.94
CA ILE A 36 -22.79 0.39 8.34
C ILE A 36 -23.88 1.11 9.14
N SER A 37 -23.82 1.06 10.47
CA SER A 37 -24.81 1.69 11.35
C SER A 37 -24.90 3.22 11.21
N THR A 38 -23.87 3.86 10.65
CA THR A 38 -23.90 5.30 10.34
C THR A 38 -24.89 5.68 9.24
N GLY A 39 -25.39 4.70 8.47
CA GLY A 39 -26.21 4.91 7.28
C GLY A 39 -25.44 5.45 6.07
N ARG A 40 -24.13 5.70 6.20
CA ARG A 40 -23.26 6.15 5.10
C ARG A 40 -22.56 5.01 4.37
N PHE A 41 -22.61 3.80 4.91
CA PHE A 41 -21.96 2.62 4.35
C PHE A 41 -22.95 1.48 4.19
N ASN A 42 -22.80 0.71 3.12
CA ASN A 42 -23.52 -0.55 2.90
C ASN A 42 -22.55 -1.73 2.95
N ALA A 43 -23.08 -2.91 3.28
CA ALA A 43 -22.33 -4.15 3.14
C ALA A 43 -22.03 -4.45 1.66
N ASP A 44 -20.84 -4.96 1.39
CA ASP A 44 -20.46 -5.51 0.08
C ASP A 44 -20.48 -7.05 0.13
N ARG A 45 -20.50 -7.69 -1.04
CA ARG A 45 -20.35 -9.15 -1.16
C ARG A 45 -18.94 -9.62 -0.79
N ALA A 46 -17.93 -8.80 -1.10
CA ALA A 46 -16.57 -9.03 -0.66
C ALA A 46 -16.46 -8.79 0.85
N ILE A 47 -15.99 -9.80 1.59
CA ILE A 47 -16.00 -9.78 3.06
C ILE A 47 -15.13 -8.66 3.64
N GLN A 48 -14.04 -8.34 2.96
CA GLN A 48 -13.14 -7.25 3.30
C GLN A 48 -13.73 -5.87 2.97
N ARG A 49 -14.81 -5.75 2.20
CA ARG A 49 -15.27 -4.47 1.65
C ARG A 49 -16.56 -3.95 2.29
N VAL A 50 -16.65 -2.62 2.38
CA VAL A 50 -17.89 -1.84 2.56
C VAL A 50 -18.05 -0.83 1.44
N LEU A 51 -19.28 -0.39 1.17
CA LEU A 51 -19.58 0.59 0.12
C LEU A 51 -19.94 1.93 0.73
N TYR A 52 -19.04 2.90 0.65
CA TYR A 52 -19.31 4.28 1.05
C TYR A 52 -20.28 4.95 0.05
N GLN A 53 -21.38 5.48 0.56
CA GLN A 53 -22.40 6.18 -0.22
C GLN A 53 -22.01 7.65 -0.40
N HIS A 54 -21.48 7.98 -1.57
CA HIS A 54 -21.18 9.35 -1.96
C HIS A 54 -22.38 10.01 -2.65
N SER A 55 -22.38 11.34 -2.75
CA SER A 55 -23.46 12.10 -3.39
C SER A 55 -23.68 11.71 -4.85
N GLY A 56 -24.93 11.82 -5.32
CA GLY A 56 -25.29 11.53 -6.71
C GLY A 56 -25.45 10.03 -7.03
N GLY A 57 -25.59 9.17 -6.03
CA GLY A 57 -25.76 7.72 -6.21
C GLY A 57 -24.46 6.99 -6.53
N ILE A 58 -23.31 7.64 -6.35
CA ILE A 58 -21.99 7.05 -6.57
C ILE A 58 -21.58 6.32 -5.29
N SER A 59 -21.20 5.04 -5.41
CA SER A 59 -20.60 4.28 -4.31
C SER A 59 -19.10 4.11 -4.54
N VAL A 60 -18.33 4.27 -3.46
CA VAL A 60 -16.89 4.00 -3.43
C VAL A 60 -16.66 2.74 -2.60
N GLY A 61 -15.93 1.76 -3.16
CA GLY A 61 -15.52 0.58 -2.41
C GLY A 61 -14.45 0.95 -1.39
N VAL A 62 -14.60 0.47 -0.17
CA VAL A 62 -13.60 0.65 0.88
C VAL A 62 -13.19 -0.73 1.36
N ASP A 63 -11.99 -1.15 0.97
CA ASP A 63 -11.37 -2.39 1.41
C ASP A 63 -10.76 -2.19 2.79
N LEU A 64 -11.23 -2.98 3.73
CA LEU A 64 -10.82 -3.03 5.11
C LEU A 64 -9.91 -4.25 5.30
N ILE A 65 -8.61 -4.01 5.38
CA ILE A 65 -7.58 -5.06 5.41
C ILE A 65 -6.97 -5.10 6.82
N PRO A 66 -7.37 -6.05 7.68
CA PRO A 66 -6.83 -6.17 9.02
C PRO A 66 -5.46 -6.86 8.99
N PHE A 67 -4.57 -6.50 9.90
CA PHE A 67 -3.33 -7.24 10.17
C PHE A 67 -2.98 -7.15 11.66
N GLY A 68 -1.92 -7.82 12.11
CA GLY A 68 -1.56 -7.94 13.53
C GLY A 68 -2.06 -9.24 14.15
N GLY A 69 -2.86 -9.17 15.21
CA GLY A 69 -3.30 -10.32 16.00
C GLY A 69 -4.18 -11.33 15.26
N VAL A 70 -4.69 -10.96 14.09
CA VAL A 70 -5.46 -11.84 13.20
C VAL A 70 -4.61 -12.63 12.20
N GLN A 71 -3.30 -12.37 12.14
CA GLN A 71 -2.38 -13.02 11.20
C GLN A 71 -1.95 -14.42 11.68
N ASP A 72 -1.84 -15.34 10.72
CA ASP A 72 -1.05 -16.57 10.84
C ASP A 72 0.17 -16.45 9.91
N GLY A 73 1.33 -16.13 10.49
CA GLY A 73 2.50 -15.70 9.73
C GLY A 73 2.20 -14.43 8.92
N SER A 74 2.35 -14.50 7.60
CA SER A 74 2.02 -13.39 6.71
C SER A 74 0.60 -13.44 6.16
N LEU A 75 -0.22 -14.42 6.55
CA LEU A 75 -1.55 -14.64 5.98
C LEU A 75 -2.64 -14.23 6.96
N ILE A 76 -3.78 -13.83 6.40
CA ILE A 76 -5.06 -13.70 7.12
C ILE A 76 -6.11 -14.50 6.36
N SER A 77 -7.03 -15.11 7.10
CA SER A 77 -8.16 -15.83 6.55
C SER A 77 -9.44 -15.38 7.22
N TRP A 78 -10.38 -14.80 6.46
CA TRP A 78 -11.58 -14.23 7.06
C TRP A 78 -12.55 -15.33 7.56
N PRO A 79 -13.03 -15.25 8.81
CA PRO A 79 -14.01 -16.18 9.35
C PRO A 79 -15.41 -15.96 8.71
N PRO A 80 -16.35 -16.90 8.92
CA PRO A 80 -16.19 -18.16 9.65
C PRO A 80 -15.59 -19.29 8.79
N HIS A 81 -15.56 -19.13 7.47
CA HIS A 81 -15.17 -20.20 6.55
C HIS A 81 -13.66 -20.27 6.31
N ASN A 82 -12.93 -19.16 6.48
CA ASN A 82 -11.49 -19.06 6.22
C ASN A 82 -11.08 -19.36 4.77
N ASP A 83 -12.05 -19.33 3.83
CA ASP A 83 -11.82 -19.61 2.41
C ASP A 83 -11.18 -18.42 1.66
N PHE A 84 -11.35 -17.21 2.19
CA PHE A 84 -10.72 -16.02 1.63
C PHE A 84 -9.43 -15.72 2.38
N VAL A 85 -8.31 -16.02 1.74
CA VAL A 85 -6.95 -15.86 2.27
C VAL A 85 -6.27 -14.68 1.59
N MET A 86 -5.63 -13.81 2.36
CA MET A 86 -4.83 -12.70 1.87
C MET A 86 -3.46 -12.67 2.53
N ASN A 87 -2.43 -12.39 1.75
CA ASN A 87 -1.11 -12.09 2.26
C ASN A 87 -1.03 -10.62 2.67
N VAL A 88 -0.61 -10.38 3.90
CA VAL A 88 -0.39 -9.06 4.50
C VAL A 88 1.06 -8.86 4.91
N ALA A 89 2.00 -9.62 4.33
CA ALA A 89 3.43 -9.34 4.46
C ALA A 89 3.73 -7.88 4.08
N GLY A 90 4.62 -7.25 4.85
CA GLY A 90 5.00 -5.85 4.64
C GLY A 90 4.01 -4.80 5.17
N PHE A 91 2.80 -5.16 5.62
CA PHE A 91 1.84 -4.18 6.18
C PHE A 91 2.39 -3.49 7.44
N ARG A 92 3.11 -4.24 8.30
CA ARG A 92 3.78 -3.68 9.48
C ARG A 92 4.84 -2.67 9.08
N ASP A 93 5.74 -3.04 8.16
CA ASP A 93 6.81 -2.17 7.66
C ASP A 93 6.24 -0.89 7.00
N ALA A 94 5.17 -1.04 6.21
CA ALA A 94 4.49 0.08 5.56
C ALA A 94 3.80 1.03 6.55
N LEU A 95 3.24 0.50 7.65
CA LEU A 95 2.65 1.33 8.71
C LEU A 95 3.74 2.07 9.51
N GLU A 96 4.82 1.39 9.88
CA GLU A 96 5.91 1.97 10.68
C GLU A 96 6.70 3.05 9.92
N SER A 97 6.74 2.94 8.59
CA SER A 97 7.36 3.93 7.69
C SER A 97 6.35 4.85 6.99
N ALA A 98 5.10 4.89 7.47
CA ALA A 98 4.05 5.69 6.87
C ALA A 98 4.36 7.19 6.96
N ILE A 99 4.05 7.90 5.88
CA ILE A 99 4.06 9.36 5.87
C ILE A 99 2.73 9.88 6.42
N HIS A 100 2.78 10.99 7.17
CA HIS A 100 1.59 11.57 7.78
C HIS A 100 1.04 12.66 6.87
N VAL A 101 -0.19 12.51 6.42
CA VAL A 101 -0.85 13.42 5.49
C VAL A 101 -2.02 14.08 6.19
N GLN A 102 -2.00 15.42 6.23
CA GLN A 102 -3.14 16.20 6.69
C GLN A 102 -4.22 16.23 5.58
N VAL A 103 -5.38 15.67 5.88
CA VAL A 103 -6.52 15.57 4.94
C VAL A 103 -7.69 16.47 5.33
N ASP A 104 -7.69 16.96 6.57
CA ASP A 104 -8.59 18.02 7.06
C ASP A 104 -7.86 18.83 8.15
N THR A 105 -8.46 19.93 8.60
CA THR A 105 -7.92 20.86 9.62
C THR A 105 -7.41 20.12 10.86
N ASP A 106 -8.20 19.17 11.36
CA ASP A 106 -7.90 18.40 12.57
C ASP A 106 -7.70 16.89 12.28
N LEU A 107 -7.42 16.52 11.03
CA LEU A 107 -7.28 15.13 10.63
C LEU A 107 -5.97 14.88 9.86
N VAL A 108 -5.06 14.18 10.53
CA VAL A 108 -3.82 13.65 9.95
C VAL A 108 -3.91 12.14 9.92
N ILE A 109 -3.71 11.54 8.75
CA ILE A 109 -3.75 10.09 8.57
C ILE A 109 -2.39 9.55 8.12
N PRO A 110 -1.96 8.38 8.63
CA PRO A 110 -0.81 7.68 8.07
C PRO A 110 -1.18 7.14 6.68
N VAL A 111 -0.32 7.40 5.70
CA VAL A 111 -0.42 6.92 4.33
C VAL A 111 0.87 6.16 4.01
N ALA A 112 0.74 5.01 3.34
CA ALA A 112 1.90 4.24 2.92
C ALA A 112 2.85 5.13 2.09
N SER A 113 4.12 5.17 2.49
CA SER A 113 5.18 5.81 1.71
C SER A 113 5.34 5.09 0.36
N LEU A 114 5.96 5.72 -0.65
CA LEU A 114 6.22 5.03 -1.92
C LEU A 114 7.09 3.77 -1.76
N PRO A 115 8.14 3.76 -0.90
CA PRO A 115 8.85 2.52 -0.54
C PRO A 115 7.95 1.46 0.10
N GLY A 116 7.08 1.85 1.04
CA GLY A 116 6.13 0.92 1.65
C GLY A 116 5.12 0.37 0.64
N LEU A 117 4.60 1.23 -0.24
CA LEU A 117 3.65 0.84 -1.28
C LEU A 117 4.27 -0.13 -2.29
N VAL A 118 5.54 0.06 -2.69
CA VAL A 118 6.20 -0.91 -3.59
C VAL A 118 6.40 -2.27 -2.92
N ILE A 119 6.71 -2.31 -1.61
CA ILE A 119 6.79 -3.56 -0.85
C ILE A 119 5.45 -4.31 -0.91
N LEU A 120 4.34 -3.63 -0.58
CA LEU A 120 3.00 -4.22 -0.62
C LEU A 120 2.63 -4.72 -2.01
N LYS A 121 2.96 -3.94 -3.05
CA LYS A 121 2.70 -4.31 -4.44
C LYS A 121 3.54 -5.50 -4.90
N LEU A 122 4.78 -5.67 -4.42
CA LEU A 122 5.60 -6.85 -4.72
C LEU A 122 4.99 -8.14 -4.16
N PHE A 123 4.48 -8.12 -2.93
CA PHE A 123 3.76 -9.27 -2.36
C PHE A 123 2.45 -9.56 -3.12
N ALA A 124 1.65 -8.53 -3.39
CA ALA A 124 0.41 -8.68 -4.16
C ALA A 124 0.66 -9.22 -5.57
N TRP A 125 1.75 -8.77 -6.21
CA TRP A 125 2.22 -9.31 -7.48
C TRP A 125 2.65 -10.78 -7.34
N ALA A 126 3.43 -11.13 -6.31
CA ALA A 126 3.91 -12.49 -6.11
C ALA A 126 2.75 -13.50 -5.96
N ASP A 127 1.69 -13.14 -5.25
CA ASP A 127 0.53 -14.01 -5.05
C ASP A 127 -0.35 -14.13 -6.32
N ARG A 128 -0.36 -13.08 -7.16
CA ARG A 128 -1.26 -12.98 -8.33
C ARG A 128 -0.50 -12.73 -9.63
N LYS A 129 0.74 -13.24 -9.78
CA LYS A 129 1.62 -12.97 -10.94
C LYS A 129 0.92 -13.20 -12.29
N HIS A 130 0.00 -14.17 -12.34
CA HIS A 130 -0.78 -14.53 -13.52
C HIS A 130 -1.82 -13.48 -13.95
N GLU A 131 -2.30 -12.64 -13.05
CA GLU A 131 -3.31 -11.60 -13.34
C GLU A 131 -2.70 -10.33 -13.94
N LYS A 132 -1.38 -10.13 -13.83
CA LYS A 132 -0.62 -8.96 -14.29
C LYS A 132 -1.14 -7.58 -13.82
N ARG A 133 -2.04 -7.54 -12.85
CA ARG A 133 -2.74 -6.33 -12.39
C ARG A 133 -1.84 -5.34 -11.67
N ASP A 134 -0.86 -5.84 -10.91
CA ASP A 134 0.01 -4.99 -10.10
C ASP A 134 1.23 -4.44 -10.88
N ALA A 135 1.57 -4.99 -12.07
CA ALA A 135 2.73 -4.54 -12.86
C ALA A 135 2.66 -3.06 -13.28
N PRO A 136 1.54 -2.55 -13.81
CA PRO A 136 1.45 -1.14 -14.18
C PRO A 136 1.67 -0.19 -12.99
N ASP A 137 1.18 -0.55 -11.81
CA ASP A 137 1.37 0.24 -10.59
C ASP A 137 2.83 0.20 -10.13
N ILE A 138 3.45 -0.98 -10.11
CA ILE A 138 4.88 -1.14 -9.78
C ILE A 138 5.74 -0.34 -10.76
N LEU A 139 5.51 -0.48 -12.07
CA LEU A 139 6.22 0.28 -13.09
C LEU A 139 6.05 1.78 -12.89
N LYS A 140 4.83 2.23 -12.61
CA LYS A 140 4.57 3.64 -12.35
C LYS A 140 5.37 4.17 -11.15
N ILE A 141 5.36 3.45 -10.03
CA ILE A 141 6.13 3.85 -8.84
C ILE A 141 7.63 3.90 -9.17
N LEU A 142 8.15 2.89 -9.87
CA LEU A 142 9.56 2.83 -10.27
C LEU A 142 9.97 4.02 -11.14
N THR A 143 9.19 4.32 -12.17
CA THR A 143 9.48 5.42 -13.13
C THR A 143 9.31 6.79 -12.49
N ASP A 144 8.37 6.95 -11.56
CA ASP A 144 8.03 8.25 -11.00
C ASP A 144 8.86 8.62 -9.76
N TYR A 145 9.63 7.70 -9.17
CA TYR A 145 10.20 7.87 -7.82
C TYR A 145 11.20 9.02 -7.70
N ALA A 146 12.06 9.22 -8.69
CA ALA A 146 13.01 10.35 -8.73
C ALA A 146 12.25 11.67 -8.63
N ASP A 147 11.33 11.87 -9.57
CA ASP A 147 10.50 13.07 -9.68
C ASP A 147 9.47 13.18 -8.53
N ALA A 148 9.37 12.19 -7.63
CA ALA A 148 8.47 12.20 -6.48
C ALA A 148 9.19 12.77 -5.24
N GLY A 149 9.81 13.94 -5.40
CA GLY A 149 10.52 14.65 -4.33
C GLY A 149 11.91 14.10 -4.00
N ASN A 150 12.49 13.24 -4.85
CA ASN A 150 13.83 12.67 -4.64
C ASN A 150 14.88 13.20 -5.63
N GLU A 151 14.52 14.04 -6.59
CA GLU A 151 15.45 14.54 -7.62
C GLU A 151 16.63 15.30 -6.98
N ASP A 152 16.36 16.27 -6.09
CA ASP A 152 17.40 16.99 -5.37
C ASP A 152 18.31 16.06 -4.56
N ARG A 153 17.72 15.04 -3.90
CA ARG A 153 18.46 14.02 -3.15
C ARG A 153 19.36 13.18 -4.06
N LEU A 154 18.93 12.87 -5.28
CA LEU A 154 19.74 12.15 -6.26
C LEU A 154 21.01 12.95 -6.62
N TYR A 155 20.89 14.26 -6.80
CA TYR A 155 22.02 15.13 -7.14
C TYR A 155 22.89 15.52 -5.95
N ALA A 156 22.32 15.60 -4.74
CA ALA A 156 23.03 16.06 -3.54
C ALA A 156 23.67 14.92 -2.73
N ASP A 157 22.92 13.85 -2.47
CA ASP A 157 23.27 12.83 -1.48
C ASP A 157 23.56 11.46 -2.10
N GLU A 158 23.05 11.20 -3.31
CA GLU A 158 23.04 9.88 -3.94
C GLU A 158 23.71 9.88 -5.33
N LEU A 159 24.70 10.76 -5.54
CA LEU A 159 25.49 10.81 -6.79
C LEU A 159 26.01 9.45 -7.26
N PRO A 160 26.51 8.54 -6.39
CA PRO A 160 26.93 7.21 -6.82
C PRO A 160 25.80 6.36 -7.44
N ILE A 161 24.54 6.56 -7.02
CA ILE A 161 23.39 5.88 -7.62
C ILE A 161 23.12 6.44 -9.02
N LEU A 162 23.25 7.75 -9.19
CA LEU A 162 23.06 8.44 -10.46
C LEU A 162 24.15 8.07 -11.47
N GLU A 163 25.42 8.04 -11.04
CA GLU A 163 26.55 7.59 -11.86
C GLU A 163 26.39 6.13 -12.30
N ALA A 164 25.99 5.24 -11.38
CA ALA A 164 25.73 3.82 -11.69
C ALA A 164 24.53 3.59 -12.62
N ALA A 165 23.67 4.61 -12.78
CA ALA A 165 22.57 4.64 -13.72
C ALA A 165 22.91 5.40 -15.02
N GLU A 166 24.19 5.74 -15.25
CA GLU A 166 24.63 6.53 -16.41
C GLU A 166 23.88 7.88 -16.54
N PHE A 167 23.51 8.47 -15.39
CA PHE A 167 22.71 9.69 -15.28
C PHE A 167 21.29 9.58 -15.88
N ASP A 168 20.79 8.37 -16.10
CA ASP A 168 19.37 8.12 -16.36
C ASP A 168 18.58 8.30 -15.05
N VAL A 169 17.90 9.43 -14.93
CA VAL A 169 17.16 9.83 -13.72
C VAL A 169 16.05 8.83 -13.35
N PRO A 170 15.18 8.36 -14.27
CA PRO A 170 14.23 7.29 -13.98
C PRO A 170 14.88 6.00 -13.43
N ILE A 171 15.98 5.54 -14.03
CA ILE A 171 16.70 4.33 -13.55
C ILE A 171 17.33 4.58 -12.17
N ALA A 172 17.93 5.76 -11.96
CA ALA A 172 18.48 6.16 -10.67
C ALA A 172 17.40 6.22 -9.59
N GLY A 173 16.22 6.77 -9.92
CA GLY A 173 15.03 6.77 -9.06
C GLY A 173 14.59 5.36 -8.69
N ALA A 174 14.49 4.45 -9.66
CA ALA A 174 14.12 3.06 -9.38
C ALA A 174 15.13 2.36 -8.44
N ARG A 175 16.44 2.63 -8.61
CA ARG A 175 17.49 2.11 -7.71
C ARG A 175 17.38 2.71 -6.30
N LEU A 176 17.11 4.01 -6.21
CA LEU A 176 16.89 4.69 -4.94
C LEU A 176 15.66 4.13 -4.21
N LEU A 177 14.57 3.88 -4.92
CA LEU A 177 13.38 3.22 -4.38
C LEU A 177 13.72 1.86 -3.78
N GLY A 178 14.54 1.06 -4.47
CA GLY A 178 15.01 -0.23 -3.95
C GLY A 178 15.82 -0.09 -2.66
N LYS A 179 16.72 0.91 -2.59
CA LYS A 179 17.50 1.23 -1.39
C LYS A 179 16.58 1.61 -0.22
N ASP A 180 15.62 2.49 -0.46
CA ASP A 180 14.69 2.98 0.57
C ASP A 180 13.72 1.89 1.02
N ALA A 181 13.19 1.09 0.09
CA ALA A 181 12.36 -0.08 0.41
C ALA A 181 13.14 -1.07 1.28
N ARG A 182 14.42 -1.31 0.97
CA ARG A 182 15.27 -2.16 1.81
C ARG A 182 15.51 -1.56 3.20
N HIS A 183 15.58 -0.24 3.33
CA HIS A 183 15.80 0.43 4.60
C HIS A 183 14.61 0.27 5.56
N ILE A 184 13.38 0.33 5.03
CA ILE A 184 12.15 0.22 5.85
C ILE A 184 11.70 -1.23 6.07
N ALA A 185 12.14 -2.17 5.24
CA ALA A 185 11.75 -3.56 5.34
C ALA A 185 12.44 -4.27 6.51
N SER A 186 11.65 -4.90 7.38
CA SER A 186 12.14 -5.89 8.34
C SER A 186 12.99 -6.99 7.67
N GLN A 187 13.75 -7.73 8.48
CA GLN A 187 14.57 -8.84 7.98
C GLN A 187 13.72 -9.92 7.29
N GLU A 188 12.53 -10.21 7.83
CA GLU A 188 11.60 -11.19 7.29
C GLU A 188 11.04 -10.75 5.92
N THR A 189 10.57 -9.50 5.83
CA THR A 189 10.09 -8.91 4.57
C THR A 189 11.20 -8.88 3.54
N SER A 190 12.40 -8.43 3.93
CA SER A 190 13.58 -8.40 3.08
C SER A 190 13.95 -9.77 2.53
N ALA A 191 13.94 -10.80 3.38
CA ALA A 191 14.26 -12.17 2.97
C ALA A 191 13.20 -12.73 2.00
N SER A 192 11.94 -12.44 2.26
CA SER A 192 10.81 -12.88 1.42
C SER A 192 10.87 -12.25 0.03
N ILE A 193 11.09 -10.93 -0.06
CA ILE A 193 11.25 -10.22 -1.34
C ILE A 193 12.48 -10.74 -2.09
N ALA A 194 13.61 -10.93 -1.41
CA ALA A 194 14.82 -11.44 -2.07
C ALA A 194 14.59 -12.82 -2.69
N LYS A 195 13.85 -13.71 -2.01
CA LYS A 195 13.46 -15.01 -2.56
C LYS A 195 12.57 -14.86 -3.79
N MET A 196 11.58 -13.96 -3.75
CA MET A 196 10.65 -13.72 -4.86
C MET A 196 11.30 -13.19 -6.13
N LEU A 197 12.42 -12.47 -5.99
CA LEU A 197 13.19 -11.88 -7.10
C LEU A 197 14.26 -12.84 -7.66
N ALA A 198 14.57 -13.92 -6.94
CA ALA A 198 15.51 -14.95 -7.39
C ALA A 198 14.84 -16.06 -8.23
N ASP A 199 13.51 -16.13 -8.21
CA ASP A 199 12.65 -17.03 -9.00
C ASP A 199 12.35 -16.47 -10.40
#